data_AF-A0A803PAH0-F1
#
_entry.id   AF-A0A803PAH0-F1
#
_cell.length_a   1.000
_cell.length_b   1.000
_cell.length_c   1.000
_cell.angle_alpha   90.00
_cell.angle_beta   90.00
_cell.angle_gamma   90.00
#
_symmetry.space_group_name_H-M   'P 1'
#
loop_
_entity.id
_entity.type
_entity.pdbx_description
1 polymer ?
#
loop_
_entity_poly.entity_id
_entity_poly.type
_entity_poly.pdbx_seq_one_letter_code
_entity_poly.pdbx_strand_id
1 'polypeptide(L)'
;MVLPKRIIRDIDAICRGILWSGTQHLKGVAAVAWSKVFQAKSEGVLGLKQVTEWNISAIFEYVWAIAKKEDNIKYQITQGYQRLIPVEVKEHWPSIVWIRFNYPKHSFILWMAMLNRLKTKDRIARYNTAIDTHCLFCNIEEE
;
A
#
# COMPACT_ATOMS: atom_id res chain seq x y z
N MET A 1 -4.25 13.77 -20.65
CA MET A 1 -5.47 13.98 -19.83
C MET A 1 -5.03 14.12 -18.37
N VAL A 2 -5.33 15.25 -17.72
CA VAL A 2 -4.99 15.47 -16.29
C VAL A 2 -6.22 15.12 -15.46
N LEU A 3 -6.12 14.13 -14.58
CA LEU A 3 -7.21 13.83 -13.66
C LEU A 3 -7.41 15.00 -12.66
N PRO A 4 -8.64 15.50 -12.46
CA PRO A 4 -8.92 16.51 -11.45
C PRO A 4 -8.57 16.00 -10.05
N LYS A 5 -8.06 16.88 -9.18
CA LYS A 5 -7.69 16.54 -7.79
C LYS A 5 -8.81 15.86 -7.01
N ARG A 6 -10.07 16.24 -7.27
CA ARG A 6 -11.26 15.60 -6.67
C ARG A 6 -11.33 14.12 -7.01
N ILE A 7 -11.16 13.77 -8.29
CA ILE A 7 -11.22 12.38 -8.77
C ILE A 7 -10.09 11.55 -8.16
N ILE A 8 -8.86 12.11 -8.10
CA ILE A 8 -7.73 11.43 -7.46
C ILE A 8 -8.04 11.10 -5.99
N ARG A 9 -8.60 12.07 -5.25
CA ARG A 9 -8.98 11.87 -3.84
C ARG A 9 -10.09 10.83 -3.68
N ASP A 10 -11.06 10.80 -4.58
CA ASP A 10 -12.17 9.84 -4.52
C ASP A 10 -11.65 8.41 -4.80
N ILE A 11 -10.74 8.25 -5.76
CA ILE A 11 -10.05 6.98 -6.02
C ILE A 11 -9.24 6.54 -4.80
N ASP A 12 -8.43 7.43 -4.22
CA ASP A 12 -7.64 7.15 -3.02
C ASP A 12 -8.53 6.70 -1.85
N ALA A 13 -9.68 7.35 -1.66
CA ALA A 13 -10.63 6.99 -0.61
C ALA A 13 -11.18 5.56 -0.80
N ILE A 14 -11.56 5.20 -2.03
CA ILE A 14 -12.08 3.86 -2.36
C ILE A 14 -10.98 2.81 -2.17
N CYS A 15 -9.79 3.02 -2.73
CA CYS A 15 -8.66 2.11 -2.57
C CYS A 15 -8.31 1.90 -1.09
N ARG A 16 -8.32 2.97 -0.30
CA ARG A 16 -8.06 2.91 1.15
C ARG A 16 -9.14 2.14 1.89
N GLY A 17 -10.41 2.34 1.56
CA GLY A 17 -11.51 1.56 2.12
C GLY A 17 -11.34 0.07 1.83
N ILE A 18 -11.12 -0.28 0.56
CA ILE A 18 -10.99 -1.68 0.14
C ILE A 18 -9.80 -2.34 0.85
N LEU A 19 -8.65 -1.66 0.92
CA LEU A 19 -7.44 -2.23 1.52
C LEU A 19 -7.59 -2.54 3.01
N TRP A 20 -8.20 -1.63 3.78
CA TRP A 20 -8.23 -1.74 5.25
C TRP A 20 -9.52 -2.31 5.81
N SER A 21 -10.62 -2.26 5.05
CA SER A 21 -11.95 -2.64 5.52
C SER A 21 -12.66 -3.62 4.60
N GLY A 22 -12.09 -3.95 3.43
CA GLY A 22 -12.73 -4.81 2.43
C GLY A 22 -13.96 -4.18 1.76
N THR A 23 -14.21 -2.88 1.99
CA THR A 23 -15.38 -2.15 1.47
C THR A 23 -14.97 -0.79 0.94
N GLN A 24 -15.71 -0.20 0.00
CA GLN A 24 -15.40 1.13 -0.57
C GLN A 24 -15.25 2.25 0.47
N HIS A 25 -15.89 2.10 1.63
CA HIS A 25 -15.77 3.03 2.75
C HIS A 25 -14.83 2.47 3.81
N LEU A 26 -13.95 3.33 4.31
CA LEU A 26 -13.08 2.98 5.42
C LEU A 26 -13.91 2.85 6.70
N LYS A 27 -13.80 1.69 7.36
CA LYS A 27 -14.34 1.41 8.68
C LYS A 27 -13.19 1.40 9.69
N GLY A 28 -13.22 2.35 10.62
CA GLY A 28 -12.18 2.50 11.64
C GLY A 28 -10.89 3.14 11.12
N VAL A 29 -9.79 2.95 11.86
CA VAL A 29 -8.50 3.57 11.55
C VAL A 29 -7.64 2.63 10.70
N ALA A 30 -7.09 3.16 9.61
CA ALA A 30 -6.11 2.46 8.78
C ALA A 30 -4.86 2.13 9.60
N ALA A 31 -4.33 0.91 9.44
CA ALA A 31 -3.20 0.48 10.24
C ALA A 31 -1.89 1.20 9.86
N VAL A 32 -1.75 1.55 8.58
CA VAL A 32 -0.60 2.29 8.02
C VAL A 32 -1.09 3.59 7.38
N ALA A 33 -0.31 4.67 7.54
CA ALA A 33 -0.57 5.94 6.89
C ALA A 33 -0.59 5.77 5.36
N TRP A 34 -1.55 6.40 4.68
CA TRP A 34 -1.79 6.19 3.25
C TRP A 34 -0.55 6.53 2.39
N SER A 35 0.17 7.59 2.74
CA SER A 35 1.42 7.98 2.07
C SER A 35 2.51 6.90 2.12
N LYS A 36 2.57 6.10 3.19
CA LYS A 36 3.55 5.03 3.36
C LYS A 36 3.18 3.75 2.61
N VAL A 37 1.93 3.58 2.17
CA VAL A 37 1.52 2.39 1.40
C VAL A 37 2.18 2.37 0.00
N PHE A 38 2.55 3.56 -0.50
CA PHE A 38 3.03 3.77 -1.86
C PHE A 38 4.55 3.77 -2.02
N GLN A 39 5.28 3.70 -0.90
CA GLN A 39 6.73 3.58 -0.91
C GLN A 39 7.18 2.31 -1.65
N ALA A 40 8.46 2.22 -2.03
CA ALA A 40 8.91 1.09 -2.82
C ALA A 40 8.81 -0.22 -2.02
N LYS A 41 8.58 -1.35 -2.69
CA LYS A 41 8.63 -2.65 -2.00
C LYS A 41 9.98 -2.87 -1.31
N SER A 42 11.07 -2.26 -1.78
CA SER A 42 12.39 -2.31 -1.13
C SER A 42 12.45 -1.61 0.24
N GLU A 43 11.47 -0.78 0.58
CA GLU A 43 11.30 -0.18 1.92
C GLU A 43 10.35 -1.02 2.79
N GLY A 44 9.95 -2.19 2.31
CA GLY A 44 9.11 -3.09 3.09
C GLY A 44 7.66 -2.70 3.13
N VAL A 45 7.20 -1.91 2.17
CA VAL A 45 5.78 -1.55 2.06
C VAL A 45 5.10 -2.27 0.90
N LEU A 46 3.81 -2.00 0.71
CA LEU A 46 2.98 -2.67 -0.29
C LEU A 46 3.45 -2.42 -1.74
N GLY A 47 4.14 -1.30 -1.98
CA GLY A 47 4.60 -0.95 -3.33
C GLY A 47 3.47 -0.60 -4.28
N LEU A 48 2.35 -0.10 -3.75
CA LEU A 48 1.31 0.46 -4.60
C LEU A 48 1.83 1.73 -5.25
N LYS A 49 1.30 2.05 -6.44
CA LYS A 49 1.62 3.32 -7.07
C LYS A 49 0.60 4.36 -6.61
N GLN A 50 1.07 5.48 -6.08
CA GLN A 50 0.18 6.60 -5.75
C GLN A 50 -0.40 7.18 -7.05
N VAL A 51 -1.71 7.45 -7.03
CA VAL A 51 -2.50 7.84 -8.20
C VAL A 51 -2.01 9.17 -8.79
N THR A 52 -1.56 10.09 -7.93
CA THR A 52 -1.03 11.40 -8.33
C THR A 52 0.21 11.28 -9.21
N GLU A 53 1.19 10.47 -8.80
CA GLU A 53 2.46 10.25 -9.48
C GLU A 53 2.24 9.43 -10.75
N TRP A 54 1.25 8.53 -10.74
CA TRP A 54 0.81 7.83 -11.93
C TRP A 54 0.19 8.79 -12.97
N ASN A 55 -0.67 9.71 -12.52
CA ASN A 55 -1.24 10.77 -13.36
C ASN A 55 -0.15 11.70 -13.91
N ILE A 56 0.82 12.13 -13.09
CA ILE A 56 1.97 12.94 -13.55
C ILE A 56 2.81 12.17 -14.55
N SER A 57 3.12 10.89 -14.30
CA SER A 57 3.90 10.04 -15.21
C SER A 57 3.23 9.87 -16.58
N ALA A 58 1.90 9.70 -16.59
CA ALA A 58 1.11 9.59 -17.82
C ALA A 58 1.01 10.93 -18.57
N ILE A 59 0.97 12.06 -17.87
CA ILE A 59 1.06 13.39 -18.50
C ILE A 59 2.45 13.58 -19.12
N PHE A 60 3.50 13.18 -18.40
CA PHE A 60 4.87 13.29 -18.88
C PHE A 60 5.08 12.51 -20.18
N GLU A 61 4.52 11.30 -20.27
CA GLU A 61 4.46 10.51 -21.52
C GLU A 61 3.81 11.28 -22.67
N TYR A 62 2.63 11.85 -22.40
CA TYR A 62 1.86 12.58 -23.39
C TYR A 62 2.57 13.84 -23.88
N VAL A 63 3.19 14.61 -22.97
CA VAL A 63 3.96 15.80 -23.34
C VAL A 63 5.23 15.43 -24.10
N TRP A 64 5.93 14.37 -23.68
CA TRP A 64 7.13 13.87 -24.35
C TRP A 64 6.87 13.45 -25.79
N ALA A 65 5.73 12.79 -26.02
CA ALA A 65 5.24 12.43 -27.35
C ALA A 65 5.06 13.63 -28.27
N ILE A 66 4.37 14.67 -27.78
CA ILE A 66 4.11 15.90 -28.54
C ILE A 66 5.43 16.59 -28.87
N ALA A 67 6.33 16.70 -27.89
CA ALA A 67 7.61 17.40 -28.05
C ALA A 67 8.49 16.77 -29.14
N LYS A 68 8.42 15.45 -29.32
CA LYS A 68 9.23 14.74 -30.32
C LYS A 68 8.61 14.64 -31.72
N LYS A 69 7.34 15.03 -31.89
CA LYS A 69 6.56 14.78 -33.14
C LYS A 69 6.64 13.31 -33.59
N GLU A 70 6.80 12.38 -32.64
CA GLU A 70 6.84 10.95 -32.92
C GLU A 70 5.40 10.41 -32.95
N ASP A 71 4.95 9.91 -34.10
CA ASP A 71 3.65 9.23 -34.22
C ASP A 71 3.64 7.86 -33.51
N ASN A 72 4.82 7.33 -33.15
CA ASN A 72 5.00 6.03 -32.49
C ASN A 72 5.78 6.18 -31.17
N ILE A 73 5.04 6.49 -30.11
CA ILE A 73 5.58 6.70 -28.76
C ILE A 73 5.88 5.33 -28.13
N LYS A 74 7.17 5.04 -27.88
CA LYS A 74 7.60 3.87 -27.08
C LYS A 74 7.98 4.27 -25.65
N TYR A 75 7.11 5.00 -24.97
CA TYR A 75 7.32 5.34 -23.56
C TYR A 75 6.65 4.28 -22.68
N GLN A 76 7.27 4.02 -21.53
CA GLN A 76 6.70 3.14 -20.52
C GLN A 76 6.44 3.98 -19.26
N ILE A 77 5.18 4.08 -18.86
CA ILE A 77 4.77 4.75 -17.60
C ILE A 77 5.62 4.29 -16.41
N THR A 78 6.02 3.01 -16.39
CA THR A 78 6.92 2.44 -15.37
C THR A 78 8.26 3.17 -15.28
N GLN A 79 8.87 3.54 -16.42
CA GLN A 79 10.14 4.27 -16.42
C GLN A 79 9.97 5.71 -15.90
N GLY A 80 8.87 6.37 -16.27
CA GLY A 80 8.51 7.68 -15.72
C GLY A 80 8.36 7.66 -14.21
N TYR A 81 7.58 6.69 -13.73
CA TYR A 81 7.32 6.49 -12.32
C TYR A 81 8.59 6.23 -11.51
N GLN A 82 9.51 5.39 -12.03
CA GLN A 82 10.81 5.13 -11.38
C GLN A 82 11.71 6.37 -11.28
N ARG A 83 11.59 7.34 -12.21
CA ARG A 83 12.35 8.60 -12.16
C ARG A 83 11.76 9.60 -11.16
N LEU A 84 10.46 9.51 -10.88
CA LEU A 84 9.78 10.38 -9.92
C LEU A 84 9.98 9.93 -8.47
N ILE A 85 10.30 8.66 -8.24
CA ILE A 85 10.58 8.14 -6.91
C ILE A 85 12.09 8.27 -6.63
N PRO A 86 12.49 8.84 -5.48
CA PRO A 86 13.90 8.84 -5.08
C PRO A 86 14.44 7.40 -4.96
N VAL A 87 15.70 7.21 -5.39
CA VAL A 87 16.40 5.93 -5.21
C VAL A 87 16.75 5.80 -3.72
N GLU A 88 16.02 4.95 -3.00
CA GLU A 88 16.18 4.78 -1.56
C GLU A 88 16.93 3.50 -1.17
N VAL A 89 17.44 3.50 0.07
CA VAL A 89 18.25 2.43 0.65
C VAL A 89 17.41 1.16 0.76
N LYS A 90 17.94 0.04 0.25
CA LYS A 90 17.24 -1.25 0.28
C LYS A 90 17.21 -1.79 1.71
N GLU A 91 16.02 -1.98 2.26
CA GLU A 91 15.84 -2.78 3.47
C GLU A 91 15.84 -4.29 3.12
N HIS A 92 16.26 -5.14 4.06
CA HIS A 92 16.51 -6.56 3.81
C HIS A 92 15.25 -7.45 3.90
N TRP A 93 14.36 -7.16 4.84
CA TRP A 93 13.14 -7.93 5.09
C TRP A 93 12.05 -7.94 3.99
N PRO A 94 11.96 -6.97 3.06
CA PRO A 94 10.88 -6.99 2.07
C PRO A 94 10.95 -8.17 1.11
N SER A 95 12.14 -8.70 0.86
CA SER A 95 12.34 -9.90 0.05
C SER A 95 11.69 -11.14 0.67
N ILE A 96 11.55 -11.17 1.99
CA ILE A 96 10.89 -12.25 2.73
C ILE A 96 9.37 -12.16 2.56
N VAL A 97 8.83 -10.94 2.65
CA VAL A 97 7.38 -10.68 2.57
C VAL A 97 6.85 -10.91 1.17
N TRP A 98 7.56 -10.39 0.16
CA TRP A 98 7.12 -10.34 -1.23
C TRP A 98 7.68 -11.48 -2.11
N ILE A 99 8.08 -12.60 -1.52
CA ILE A 99 8.53 -13.79 -2.27
C ILE A 99 7.38 -14.37 -3.10
N ARG A 100 7.69 -14.89 -4.29
CA ARG A 100 6.72 -15.44 -5.25
C ARG A 100 5.86 -16.58 -4.70
N PHE A 101 6.39 -17.33 -3.73
CA PHE A 101 5.70 -18.47 -3.12
C PHE A 101 4.66 -18.08 -2.07
N ASN A 102 4.67 -16.82 -1.60
CA ASN A 102 3.66 -16.36 -0.66
C ASN A 102 2.38 -16.02 -1.42
N TYR A 103 1.25 -16.61 -1.00
CA TYR A 103 -0.04 -16.14 -1.46
C TYR A 103 -0.23 -14.68 -1.04
N PRO A 104 -0.85 -13.82 -1.88
CA PRO A 104 -1.00 -12.40 -1.60
C PRO A 104 -1.58 -12.09 -0.21
N LYS A 105 -2.53 -12.90 0.26
CA LYS A 105 -3.10 -12.80 1.62
C LYS A 105 -2.07 -13.03 2.74
N HIS A 106 -1.17 -14.00 2.57
CA HIS A 106 -0.13 -14.30 3.55
C HIS A 106 0.98 -13.26 3.51
N SER A 107 1.37 -12.79 2.32
CA SER A 107 2.28 -11.64 2.19
C SER A 107 1.74 -10.41 2.91
N PHE A 108 0.44 -10.12 2.76
CA PHE A 108 -0.19 -8.99 3.44
C PHE A 108 -0.19 -9.13 4.97
N ILE A 109 -0.52 -10.32 5.49
CA ILE A 109 -0.49 -10.59 6.94
C ILE A 109 0.94 -10.51 7.48
N LEU A 110 1.92 -11.10 6.78
CA LEU A 110 3.32 -11.10 7.16
C LEU A 110 3.90 -9.67 7.13
N TRP A 111 3.54 -8.89 6.12
CA TRP A 111 3.87 -7.47 6.05
C TRP A 111 3.37 -6.70 7.29
N MET A 112 2.10 -6.90 7.64
CA MET A 112 1.48 -6.30 8.83
C MET A 112 2.14 -6.76 10.14
N ALA A 113 2.59 -8.02 10.19
CA ALA A 113 3.32 -8.56 11.34
C ALA A 113 4.71 -7.93 11.48
N MET A 114 5.48 -7.81 10.38
CA MET A 114 6.81 -7.18 10.38
C MET A 114 6.76 -5.70 10.79
N LEU A 115 5.69 -5.00 10.42
CA LEU A 115 5.47 -3.61 10.88
C LEU A 115 4.98 -3.52 12.32
N ASN A 116 4.77 -4.67 13.00
CA ASN A 116 4.10 -4.78 14.28
C ASN A 116 2.77 -4.00 14.27
N ARG A 117 1.92 -4.22 13.26
CA ARG A 117 0.62 -3.55 13.06
C ARG A 117 -0.56 -4.51 12.92
N LEU A 118 -0.31 -5.81 13.08
CA LEU A 118 -1.37 -6.81 13.14
C LEU A 118 -2.30 -6.49 14.32
N LYS A 119 -3.60 -6.68 14.10
CA LYS A 119 -4.63 -6.52 15.14
C LYS A 119 -4.71 -7.83 15.94
N THR A 120 -3.77 -8.04 16.85
CA THR A 120 -3.80 -9.17 17.80
C THR A 120 -4.85 -8.91 18.88
N LYS A 121 -5.29 -9.98 19.54
CA LYS A 121 -6.33 -9.95 20.57
C LYS A 121 -5.94 -9.01 21.71
N ASP A 122 -4.74 -9.18 22.25
CA ASP A 122 -4.10 -8.36 23.29
C ASP A 122 -3.90 -6.90 22.85
N ARG A 123 -3.64 -6.62 21.57
CA ARG A 123 -3.61 -5.24 21.09
C ARG A 123 -5.00 -4.60 21.05
N ILE A 124 -6.05 -5.35 20.71
CA ILE A 124 -7.43 -4.82 20.72
C ILE A 124 -7.92 -4.65 22.17
N ALA A 125 -7.54 -5.56 23.08
CA ALA A 125 -7.89 -5.49 24.49
C ALA A 125 -7.45 -4.17 25.15
N ARG A 126 -6.32 -3.58 24.72
CA ARG A 126 -5.85 -2.26 25.19
C ARG A 126 -6.86 -1.11 24.99
N TYR A 127 -7.75 -1.22 24.01
CA TYR A 127 -8.72 -0.18 23.66
C TYR A 127 -10.17 -0.60 23.90
N ASN A 128 -10.41 -1.90 24.14
CA ASN A 128 -11.72 -2.45 24.41
C ASN A 128 -11.59 -3.53 25.50
N THR A 129 -11.84 -3.13 26.74
CA THR A 129 -11.71 -3.97 27.94
C THR A 129 -12.76 -5.08 28.05
N ALA A 130 -13.72 -5.13 27.12
CA ALA A 130 -14.76 -6.16 27.09
C ALA A 130 -14.36 -7.44 26.33
N ILE A 131 -13.13 -7.52 25.83
CA ILE A 131 -12.64 -8.69 25.08
C ILE A 131 -12.02 -9.66 26.07
N ASP A 132 -12.53 -10.89 26.10
CA ASP A 132 -11.94 -11.98 26.86
C ASP A 132 -10.50 -12.22 26.41
N THR A 133 -9.50 -12.02 27.28
CA THR A 133 -8.07 -12.16 26.99
C THR A 133 -7.53 -13.59 27.18
N HIS A 134 -8.38 -14.57 27.54
CA HIS A 134 -7.91 -15.94 27.73
C HIS A 134 -7.50 -16.60 26.41
N CYS A 135 -6.44 -17.40 26.45
CA CYS A 135 -5.93 -18.15 25.31
C CYS A 135 -6.98 -19.13 24.79
N LEU A 136 -7.33 -19.05 23.49
CA LEU A 136 -8.36 -19.88 22.86
C LEU A 136 -8.01 -21.38 22.78
N PHE A 137 -6.74 -21.73 22.97
CA PHE A 137 -6.27 -23.12 22.87
C PHE A 137 -6.21 -23.83 24.23
N CYS A 138 -5.77 -23.13 25.28
CA CYS A 138 -5.62 -23.74 26.61
C CYS A 138 -6.64 -23.24 27.63
N ASN A 139 -7.27 -22.08 27.43
CA ASN A 139 -8.27 -21.45 28.29
C ASN A 139 -7.82 -21.24 29.76
N ILE A 140 -6.52 -21.26 30.03
CA ILE A 140 -5.91 -21.22 31.38
C ILE A 140 -5.05 -19.96 31.55
N GLU A 141 -4.41 -19.49 30.49
CA GLU A 141 -3.49 -18.35 30.50
C GLU A 141 -4.07 -17.18 29.71
N GLU A 142 -3.76 -15.94 30.12
CA GLU A 142 -4.01 -14.74 29.33
C GLU A 142 -3.00 -14.64 28.17
N GLU A 143 -3.48 -14.25 26.99
CA GLU A 143 -2.70 -14.12 25.75
C GLU A 143 -1.84 -12.84 25.70
#